data_AF-A0A921DZG2-F1
#
_entry.id   AF-A0A921DZG2-F1
#
_cell.length_a   1.000
_cell.length_b   1.000
_cell.length_c   1.000
_cell.angle_alpha   90.00
_cell.angle_beta   90.00
_cell.angle_gamma   90.00
#
_symmetry.space_group_name_H-M   'P 1'
#
loop_
_entity.id
_entity.type
_entity.pdbx_description
1 polymer ?
#
loop_
_entity_poly.entity_id
_entity_poly.type
_entity_poly.pdbx_seq_one_letter_code
_entity_poly.pdbx_strand_id
1 'polypeptide(L)'
;MPAVVSSVVPKPLRRWWKRRFGGQPQVRTAMGRIDACSPAFLTGWCVDARGAPSAIDVFVNGTHLLRATPNHRRDDLAALGLPVECGFVVLYPEPLTLNDVLEVRAADGQPLDGSPNTHHRERLSRLLDGIDPATMSGLELGPLDRPTLSKARGPLAYIDHALTEELRAKYTGSPAAMVDLDRIQTVDYAWPSGSLRARIPDGKLFDYAVAVHVMEHVADPIGWLGHLAEVIRPGGVISLALPERSLCFDHRRELTRPADLIDAWIAKLDRPSPRHVFDHVAFVSPLHLGNDLPALPDRERLEQALAAARLTAGGQYVDAHCNVFTVASFRQCWAVIDALRLLPLELVKVHDPYPGGDEFIVNLRRI
;
A
#
# COMPACT_ATOMS: atom_id res chain seq x y z
N MET A 1 65.93 3.94 -20.78
CA MET A 1 66.64 2.65 -20.89
C MET A 1 67.38 2.39 -19.59
N PRO A 2 67.55 1.15 -19.11
CA PRO A 2 66.68 -0.05 -19.09
C PRO A 2 66.34 -0.38 -17.60
N ALA A 3 65.58 -1.38 -17.17
CA ALA A 3 65.53 -2.76 -17.63
C ALA A 3 64.18 -3.44 -17.34
N VAL A 4 63.84 -4.28 -18.29
CA VAL A 4 62.75 -5.27 -18.33
C VAL A 4 63.19 -6.51 -17.55
N VAL A 5 62.30 -7.08 -16.73
CA VAL A 5 62.22 -8.55 -16.58
C VAL A 5 60.76 -8.98 -16.60
N SER A 6 60.48 -9.77 -17.63
CA SER A 6 59.28 -10.56 -17.94
C SER A 6 58.95 -11.57 -16.84
N SER A 7 57.66 -11.74 -16.53
CA SER A 7 57.15 -13.04 -16.11
C SER A 7 55.85 -13.37 -16.86
N VAL A 8 55.88 -14.58 -17.39
CA VAL A 8 54.94 -15.20 -18.32
C VAL A 8 53.71 -15.68 -17.56
N VAL A 9 52.51 -15.24 -17.98
CA VAL A 9 51.25 -15.88 -17.57
C VAL A 9 50.71 -16.71 -18.75
N PRO A 10 50.31 -17.98 -18.53
CA PRO A 10 50.02 -18.91 -19.63
C PRO A 10 48.73 -18.56 -20.38
N LYS A 11 48.74 -18.79 -21.70
CA LYS A 11 47.54 -18.85 -22.56
C LYS A 11 46.80 -20.17 -22.30
N PRO A 12 45.68 -20.18 -21.53
CA PRO A 12 44.53 -20.96 -22.01
C PRO A 12 43.15 -20.28 -21.82
N LEU A 13 43.05 -19.11 -21.17
CA LEU A 13 41.74 -18.51 -20.85
C LEU A 13 41.04 -17.80 -22.03
N ARG A 14 41.78 -17.35 -23.06
CA ARG A 14 41.18 -16.68 -24.23
C ARG A 14 40.47 -17.64 -25.21
N ARG A 15 40.77 -18.94 -25.18
CA ARG A 15 40.08 -19.94 -26.02
C ARG A 15 38.78 -20.45 -25.42
N TRP A 16 38.59 -20.33 -24.10
CA TRP A 16 37.34 -20.75 -23.44
C TRP A 16 36.19 -19.78 -23.75
N TRP A 17 36.46 -18.46 -23.76
CA TRP A 17 35.46 -17.44 -24.09
C TRP A 17 35.04 -17.48 -25.57
N LYS A 18 35.98 -17.57 -26.53
CA LYS A 18 35.64 -17.63 -27.97
C LYS A 18 34.85 -18.87 -28.38
N ARG A 19 34.90 -19.97 -27.61
CA ARG A 19 34.21 -21.21 -27.92
C ARG A 19 32.81 -21.30 -27.28
N ARG A 20 32.50 -20.43 -26.31
CA ARG A 20 31.15 -20.28 -25.72
C ARG A 20 30.31 -19.20 -26.42
N PHE A 21 30.97 -18.25 -27.11
CA PHE A 21 30.32 -17.16 -27.85
C PHE A 21 30.48 -17.26 -29.38
N GLY A 22 30.95 -18.40 -29.88
CA GLY A 22 31.02 -18.71 -31.30
C GLY A 22 30.02 -19.80 -31.67
N GLY A 23 28.75 -19.45 -31.83
CA GLY A 23 27.71 -20.38 -32.30
C GLY A 23 26.29 -19.88 -32.06
N GLN A 24 25.57 -19.64 -33.17
CA GLN A 24 24.14 -19.28 -33.30
C GLN A 24 23.76 -17.87 -32.77
N PRO A 25 22.89 -17.12 -33.45
CA PRO A 25 22.25 -15.96 -32.83
C PRO A 25 21.46 -16.51 -31.64
N GLN A 26 21.90 -16.26 -30.41
CA GLN A 26 21.03 -16.43 -29.25
C GLN A 26 19.82 -15.55 -29.53
N VAL A 27 18.67 -16.19 -29.78
CA VAL A 27 17.40 -15.49 -29.78
C VAL A 27 17.29 -14.89 -28.39
N ARG A 28 17.53 -13.58 -28.28
CA ARG A 28 17.28 -12.86 -27.04
C ARG A 28 15.78 -12.96 -26.83
N THR A 29 15.35 -13.51 -25.71
CA THR A 29 13.94 -13.52 -25.32
C THR A 29 13.62 -12.21 -24.62
N ALA A 30 12.34 -11.87 -24.49
CA ALA A 30 11.94 -10.81 -23.58
C ALA A 30 12.47 -11.06 -22.15
N MET A 31 12.67 -9.98 -21.42
CA MET A 31 13.10 -9.99 -20.02
C MET A 31 12.19 -9.07 -19.22
N GLY A 32 11.83 -9.48 -18.01
CA GLY A 32 11.05 -8.64 -17.11
C GLY A 32 10.85 -9.32 -15.77
N ARG A 33 10.33 -8.56 -14.81
CA ARG A 33 10.12 -8.99 -13.44
C ARG A 33 8.88 -8.35 -12.85
N ILE A 34 8.18 -9.12 -12.00
CA ILE A 34 7.16 -8.60 -11.09
C ILE A 34 7.85 -8.08 -9.83
N ASP A 35 7.62 -6.82 -9.50
CA ASP A 35 8.18 -6.18 -8.30
C ASP A 35 7.22 -6.31 -7.11
N ALA A 36 5.94 -6.02 -7.31
CA ALA A 36 4.91 -6.14 -6.29
C ALA A 36 3.59 -6.65 -6.88
N CYS A 37 2.88 -7.47 -6.10
CA CYS A 37 1.55 -7.97 -6.43
C CYS A 37 0.65 -7.83 -5.19
N SER A 38 -0.26 -6.87 -5.24
CA SER A 38 -1.31 -6.69 -4.23
C SER A 38 -2.62 -7.29 -4.73
N PRO A 39 -3.70 -7.29 -3.93
CA PRO A 39 -5.02 -7.68 -4.41
C PRO A 39 -5.57 -6.72 -5.46
N ALA A 40 -5.21 -5.43 -5.46
CA ALA A 40 -5.81 -4.44 -6.36
C ALA A 40 -4.95 -4.14 -7.60
N PHE A 41 -3.64 -4.37 -7.51
CA PHE A 41 -2.70 -4.02 -8.58
C PHE A 41 -1.45 -4.90 -8.62
N LEU A 42 -0.74 -4.78 -9.74
CA LEU A 42 0.57 -5.35 -10.02
C LEU A 42 1.53 -4.25 -10.46
N THR A 43 2.79 -4.33 -10.06
CA THR A 43 3.87 -3.51 -10.64
C THR A 43 5.05 -4.36 -11.07
N GLY A 44 5.80 -3.84 -12.02
CA GLY A 44 6.98 -4.51 -12.54
C GLY A 44 7.59 -3.77 -13.71
N TRP A 45 8.40 -4.47 -14.49
CA TRP A 45 8.99 -3.95 -15.72
C TRP A 45 9.20 -5.06 -16.75
N CYS A 46 9.21 -4.69 -18.03
CA CYS A 46 9.41 -5.62 -19.14
C CYS A 46 10.08 -4.94 -20.35
N VAL A 47 11.04 -5.64 -20.95
CA VAL A 47 11.68 -5.29 -22.23
C VAL A 47 11.63 -6.45 -23.21
N ASP A 48 11.58 -6.15 -24.51
CA ASP A 48 11.59 -7.13 -25.59
C ASP A 48 13.01 -7.69 -25.84
N ALA A 49 13.11 -8.63 -26.78
CA ALA A 49 14.37 -9.21 -27.25
C ALA A 49 15.45 -8.19 -27.66
N ARG A 50 15.04 -6.97 -28.06
CA ARG A 50 15.92 -5.89 -28.49
C ARG A 50 16.24 -4.92 -27.35
N GLY A 51 15.69 -5.13 -26.16
CA GLY A 51 15.84 -4.25 -25.00
C GLY A 51 14.94 -3.02 -25.04
N ALA A 52 13.90 -3.00 -25.90
CA ALA A 52 12.91 -1.93 -25.92
C ALA A 52 11.78 -2.20 -24.92
N PRO A 53 11.13 -1.18 -24.32
CA PRO A 53 9.94 -1.38 -23.49
C PRO A 53 8.90 -2.24 -24.19
N SER A 54 8.35 -3.22 -23.47
CA SER A 54 7.44 -4.21 -24.06
C SER A 54 6.15 -4.35 -23.27
N ALA A 55 5.07 -4.65 -23.97
CA ALA A 55 3.79 -4.96 -23.36
C ALA A 55 3.81 -6.33 -22.67
N ILE A 56 2.92 -6.49 -21.70
CA ILE A 56 2.71 -7.73 -20.95
C ILE A 56 1.26 -8.19 -21.07
N ASP A 57 1.05 -9.50 -20.95
CA ASP A 57 -0.26 -10.13 -20.83
C ASP A 57 -0.40 -10.70 -19.42
N VAL A 58 -1.51 -10.34 -18.77
CA VAL A 58 -1.84 -10.77 -17.41
C VAL A 58 -2.95 -11.81 -17.48
N PHE A 59 -2.77 -12.91 -16.77
CA PHE A 59 -3.72 -14.01 -16.65
C PHE A 59 -4.02 -14.26 -15.18
N VAL A 60 -5.26 -14.64 -14.89
CA VAL A 60 -5.69 -15.11 -13.57
C VAL A 60 -6.30 -16.48 -13.73
N ASN A 61 -5.76 -17.47 -13.00
CA ASN A 61 -6.18 -18.87 -13.07
C ASN A 61 -6.20 -19.42 -14.52
N GLY A 62 -5.22 -19.02 -15.33
CA GLY A 62 -5.10 -19.42 -16.74
C GLY A 62 -6.02 -18.68 -17.72
N THR A 63 -6.90 -17.79 -17.25
CA THR A 63 -7.75 -16.95 -18.11
C THR A 63 -7.06 -15.62 -18.38
N HIS A 64 -6.99 -15.21 -19.66
CA HIS A 64 -6.43 -13.90 -20.02
C HIS A 64 -7.31 -12.79 -19.44
N LEU A 65 -6.71 -11.92 -18.63
CA LEU A 65 -7.40 -10.81 -17.98
C LEU A 65 -7.28 -9.54 -18.83
N LEU A 66 -6.05 -9.15 -19.16
CA LEU A 66 -5.76 -7.94 -19.93
C LEU A 66 -4.35 -7.96 -20.52
N ARG A 67 -4.12 -7.05 -21.47
CA ARG A 67 -2.79 -6.65 -21.92
C ARG A 67 -2.49 -5.24 -21.43
N ALA A 68 -1.28 -5.01 -20.90
CA ALA A 68 -0.82 -3.70 -20.46
C ALA A 68 0.43 -3.28 -21.23
N THR A 69 0.46 -2.02 -21.65
CA THR A 69 1.67 -1.39 -22.19
C THR A 69 2.46 -0.72 -21.06
N PRO A 70 3.78 -0.51 -21.23
CA PRO A 70 4.55 0.26 -20.26
C PRO A 70 3.91 1.63 -20.00
N ASN A 71 3.76 1.98 -18.74
CA ASN A 71 3.08 3.19 -18.27
C ASN A 71 3.69 3.77 -16.99
N HIS A 72 4.82 3.23 -16.55
CA HIS A 72 5.47 3.65 -15.32
C HIS A 72 6.96 3.85 -15.54
N ARG A 73 7.42 5.03 -15.14
CA ARG A 73 8.81 5.43 -15.26
C ARG A 73 9.66 4.82 -14.14
N ARG A 74 10.84 4.29 -14.48
CA ARG A 74 11.76 3.55 -13.61
C ARG A 74 13.18 4.07 -13.73
N ASP A 75 13.43 5.23 -13.12
CA ASP A 75 14.76 5.85 -13.09
C ASP A 75 15.80 4.99 -12.36
N ASP A 76 15.39 4.16 -11.41
CA ASP A 76 16.23 3.18 -10.71
C ASP A 76 16.80 2.12 -11.65
N LEU A 77 16.07 1.74 -12.70
CA LEU A 77 16.49 0.73 -13.67
C LEU A 77 17.43 1.30 -14.75
N ALA A 78 17.49 2.62 -14.91
CA ALA A 78 18.42 3.27 -15.83
C ALA A 78 19.88 2.98 -15.48
N ALA A 79 20.19 2.93 -14.17
CA ALA A 79 21.51 2.58 -13.66
C ALA A 79 21.93 1.14 -14.02
N LEU A 80 20.95 0.27 -14.30
CA LEU A 80 21.15 -1.11 -14.75
C LEU A 80 21.17 -1.25 -16.29
N GLY A 81 21.11 -0.14 -17.02
CA GLY A 81 21.13 -0.12 -18.49
C GLY A 81 19.79 -0.44 -19.14
N LEU A 82 18.68 -0.41 -18.39
CA LEU A 82 17.34 -0.61 -18.91
C LEU A 82 16.68 0.74 -19.27
N PRO A 83 15.73 0.77 -20.23
CA PRO A 83 14.98 1.98 -20.55
C PRO A 83 14.15 2.44 -19.34
N VAL A 84 14.14 3.74 -19.06
CA VAL A 84 13.32 4.31 -17.97
C VAL A 84 11.82 4.09 -18.17
N GLU A 85 11.35 3.97 -19.41
CA GLU A 85 9.93 3.76 -19.72
C GLU A 85 9.56 2.26 -19.80
N CYS A 86 10.32 1.35 -19.19
CA CYS A 86 10.03 -0.09 -19.22
C CYS A 86 9.13 -0.59 -18.08
N GLY A 87 8.75 0.27 -17.14
CA GLY A 87 7.91 -0.09 -16.02
C GLY A 87 6.43 -0.16 -16.37
N PHE A 88 5.69 -0.97 -15.61
CA PHE A 88 4.24 -1.03 -15.66
C PHE A 88 3.62 -1.00 -14.26
N VAL A 89 2.45 -0.39 -14.18
CA VAL A 89 1.47 -0.53 -13.09
C VAL A 89 0.17 -1.00 -13.74
N VAL A 90 -0.34 -2.15 -13.29
CA VAL A 90 -1.60 -2.71 -13.76
C VAL A 90 -2.59 -2.71 -12.61
N LEU A 91 -3.74 -2.06 -12.80
CA LEU A 91 -4.86 -2.13 -11.87
C LEU A 91 -5.82 -3.22 -12.36
N TYR A 92 -6.19 -4.16 -11.49
CA TYR A 92 -7.09 -5.23 -11.89
C TYR A 92 -8.53 -4.72 -11.99
N PRO A 93 -9.33 -5.13 -12.99
CA PRO A 93 -10.75 -4.76 -13.06
C PRO A 93 -11.52 -5.15 -11.79
N GLU A 94 -11.22 -6.34 -11.28
CA GLU A 94 -11.69 -6.85 -9.98
C GLU A 94 -10.47 -7.24 -9.16
N PRO A 95 -10.43 -6.97 -7.83
CA PRO A 95 -9.31 -7.35 -7.00
C PRO A 95 -9.07 -8.87 -7.04
N LEU A 96 -7.92 -9.37 -6.64
CA LEU A 96 -7.64 -10.80 -6.54
C LEU A 96 -8.21 -11.39 -5.24
N THR A 97 -8.57 -12.68 -5.28
CA THR A 97 -8.94 -13.49 -4.12
C THR A 97 -7.76 -14.32 -3.61
N LEU A 98 -7.93 -14.91 -2.42
CA LEU A 98 -7.00 -15.89 -1.85
C LEU A 98 -6.73 -17.10 -2.75
N ASN A 99 -7.66 -17.45 -3.64
CA ASN A 99 -7.54 -18.63 -4.48
C ASN A 99 -6.91 -18.33 -5.85
N ASP A 100 -6.73 -17.05 -6.18
CA ASP A 100 -6.22 -16.65 -7.49
C ASP A 100 -4.72 -16.90 -7.62
N VAL A 101 -4.30 -17.38 -8.79
CA VAL A 101 -2.92 -17.47 -9.24
C VAL A 101 -2.74 -16.52 -10.41
N LEU A 102 -1.78 -15.61 -10.29
CA LEU A 102 -1.46 -14.66 -11.34
C LEU A 102 -0.38 -15.24 -12.25
N GLU A 103 -0.54 -15.09 -13.55
CA GLU A 103 0.54 -15.31 -14.51
C GLU A 103 0.74 -14.05 -15.36
N VAL A 104 1.98 -13.66 -15.56
CA VAL A 104 2.35 -12.46 -16.32
C VAL A 104 3.38 -12.88 -17.34
N ARG A 105 3.05 -12.67 -18.61
CA ARG A 105 3.87 -13.04 -19.75
C ARG A 105 4.27 -11.79 -20.51
N ALA A 106 5.48 -11.78 -21.04
CA ALA A 106 5.87 -10.82 -22.05
C ALA A 106 5.08 -11.05 -23.35
N ALA A 107 5.12 -10.07 -24.26
CA ALA A 107 4.42 -10.14 -25.55
C ALA A 107 4.81 -11.35 -26.44
N ASP A 108 5.98 -11.96 -26.22
CA ASP A 108 6.44 -13.18 -26.89
C ASP A 108 5.94 -14.48 -26.21
N GLY A 109 5.15 -14.36 -25.16
CA GLY A 109 4.56 -15.45 -24.40
C GLY A 109 5.44 -16.02 -23.28
N GLN A 110 6.67 -15.52 -23.10
CA GLN A 110 7.53 -15.98 -22.01
C GLN A 110 7.07 -15.42 -20.65
N PRO A 111 7.05 -16.23 -19.58
CA PRO A 111 6.72 -15.73 -18.25
C PRO A 111 7.79 -14.74 -17.77
N LEU A 112 7.35 -13.70 -17.04
CA LEU A 112 8.28 -12.81 -16.35
C LEU A 112 8.87 -13.47 -15.10
N ASP A 113 10.00 -12.96 -14.62
CA ASP A 113 10.53 -13.34 -13.31
C ASP A 113 9.51 -13.01 -12.21
N GLY A 114 9.32 -13.96 -11.29
CA GLY A 114 8.26 -13.91 -10.29
C GLY A 114 6.88 -14.39 -10.77
N SER A 115 6.77 -14.96 -11.99
CA SER A 115 5.54 -15.56 -12.52
C SER A 115 5.63 -17.10 -12.65
N PRO A 116 4.59 -17.89 -12.28
CA PRO A 116 3.33 -17.47 -11.67
C PRO A 116 3.53 -16.86 -10.27
N ASN A 117 2.61 -16.00 -9.84
CA ASN A 117 2.69 -15.24 -8.62
C ASN A 117 1.47 -15.49 -7.72
N THR A 118 1.71 -15.60 -6.41
CA THR A 118 0.67 -15.72 -5.37
C THR A 118 0.97 -14.85 -4.15
N HIS A 119 1.83 -13.83 -4.28
CA HIS A 119 2.27 -13.02 -3.14
C HIS A 119 1.13 -12.25 -2.48
N HIS A 120 0.10 -11.85 -3.25
CA HIS A 120 -1.10 -11.20 -2.71
C HIS A 120 -1.82 -12.04 -1.64
N ARG A 121 -1.64 -13.37 -1.66
CA ARG A 121 -2.25 -14.28 -0.68
C ARG A 121 -1.67 -14.10 0.73
N GLU A 122 -0.39 -13.73 0.86
CA GLU A 122 0.22 -13.46 2.17
C GLU A 122 -0.49 -12.30 2.84
N ARG A 123 -0.71 -11.21 2.10
CA ARG A 123 -1.48 -10.05 2.57
C ARG A 123 -2.92 -10.43 2.91
N LEU A 124 -3.65 -11.04 1.97
CA LEU A 124 -5.06 -11.36 2.15
C LEU A 124 -5.31 -12.35 3.28
N SER A 125 -4.44 -13.34 3.48
CA SER A 125 -4.64 -14.37 4.50
C SER A 125 -4.60 -13.80 5.92
N ARG A 126 -3.80 -12.74 6.12
CA ARG A 126 -3.69 -11.99 7.37
C ARG A 126 -4.85 -11.01 7.51
N LEU A 127 -5.19 -10.30 6.42
CA LEU A 127 -6.28 -9.32 6.42
C LEU A 127 -7.64 -9.99 6.63
N LEU A 128 -7.82 -11.20 6.13
CA LEU A 128 -9.04 -11.98 6.22
C LEU A 128 -8.99 -13.08 7.30
N ASP A 129 -8.07 -12.98 8.27
CA ASP A 129 -8.02 -13.92 9.39
C ASP A 129 -9.35 -13.86 10.18
N GLY A 130 -10.13 -14.94 10.13
CA GLY A 130 -11.47 -15.01 10.72
C GLY A 130 -12.59 -14.34 9.91
N ILE A 131 -12.34 -13.98 8.65
CA ILE A 131 -13.32 -13.36 7.74
C ILE A 131 -13.48 -14.22 6.48
N ASP A 132 -14.72 -14.62 6.20
CA ASP A 132 -15.11 -15.16 4.89
C ASP A 132 -15.92 -14.10 4.11
N PRO A 133 -15.27 -13.31 3.23
CA PRO A 133 -15.96 -12.22 2.54
C PRO A 133 -17.02 -12.69 1.56
N ALA A 134 -17.05 -13.98 1.18
CA ALA A 134 -18.06 -14.51 0.27
C ALA A 134 -19.43 -14.69 0.95
N THR A 135 -19.44 -14.94 2.26
CA THR A 135 -20.66 -15.28 3.01
C THR A 135 -20.99 -14.27 4.11
N MET A 136 -19.97 -13.63 4.70
CA MET A 136 -20.13 -12.65 5.77
C MET A 136 -20.42 -11.26 5.22
N SER A 137 -21.29 -10.50 5.91
CA SER A 137 -21.58 -9.11 5.55
C SER A 137 -20.47 -8.16 5.99
N GLY A 138 -19.93 -7.38 5.05
CA GLY A 138 -18.72 -6.59 5.24
C GLY A 138 -18.88 -5.09 5.04
N LEU A 139 -18.01 -4.33 5.69
CA LEU A 139 -17.67 -2.96 5.33
C LEU A 139 -16.21 -2.88 4.88
N GLU A 140 -15.93 -2.24 3.75
CA GLU A 140 -14.58 -1.80 3.40
C GLU A 140 -14.52 -0.27 3.43
N LEU A 141 -13.57 0.25 4.20
CA LEU A 141 -13.35 1.66 4.44
C LEU A 141 -12.31 2.20 3.48
N GLY A 142 -12.62 3.32 2.82
CA GLY A 142 -11.70 4.04 1.95
C GLY A 142 -11.21 3.28 0.71
N PRO A 143 -12.06 2.54 -0.03
CA PRO A 143 -11.59 1.73 -1.17
C PRO A 143 -11.06 2.59 -2.35
N LEU A 144 -11.47 3.86 -2.42
CA LEU A 144 -11.17 4.82 -3.49
C LEU A 144 -11.18 4.17 -4.89
N ASP A 145 -10.02 4.04 -5.55
CA ASP A 145 -9.87 3.47 -6.90
C ASP A 145 -9.19 2.09 -6.94
N ARG A 146 -8.80 1.58 -5.76
CA ARG A 146 -8.05 0.34 -5.55
C ARG A 146 -8.64 -0.48 -4.39
N PRO A 147 -9.89 -0.95 -4.51
CA PRO A 147 -10.52 -1.74 -3.47
C PRO A 147 -9.75 -3.05 -3.23
N THR A 148 -9.70 -3.50 -1.99
CA THR A 148 -9.15 -4.80 -1.60
C THR A 148 -10.16 -5.92 -1.78
N LEU A 149 -11.44 -5.66 -1.50
CA LEU A 149 -12.54 -6.62 -1.65
C LEU A 149 -13.46 -6.21 -2.80
N SER A 150 -14.38 -7.10 -3.18
CA SER A 150 -15.29 -6.85 -4.30
C SER A 150 -16.74 -7.13 -3.92
N LYS A 151 -17.60 -6.16 -4.22
CA LYS A 151 -19.07 -6.29 -4.12
C LYS A 151 -19.62 -7.40 -5.03
N ALA A 152 -18.93 -7.75 -6.10
CA ALA A 152 -19.35 -8.83 -7.00
C ALA A 152 -19.16 -10.23 -6.38
N ARG A 153 -18.45 -10.33 -5.26
CA ARG A 153 -18.03 -11.62 -4.67
C ARG A 153 -18.63 -11.93 -3.31
N GLY A 154 -19.37 -10.99 -2.73
CA GLY A 154 -20.01 -11.18 -1.44
C GLY A 154 -20.76 -9.94 -0.95
N PRO A 155 -21.44 -10.04 0.19
CA PRO A 155 -22.28 -8.97 0.72
C PRO A 155 -21.43 -7.86 1.36
N LEU A 156 -20.85 -7.01 0.52
CA LEU A 156 -19.95 -5.91 0.91
C LEU A 156 -20.61 -4.55 0.68
N ALA A 157 -20.36 -3.62 1.60
CA ALA A 157 -20.61 -2.20 1.39
C ALA A 157 -19.30 -1.39 1.52
N TYR A 158 -19.19 -0.34 0.72
CA TYR A 158 -18.11 0.62 0.74
C TYR A 158 -18.51 1.87 1.50
N ILE A 159 -17.60 2.35 2.33
CA ILE A 159 -17.76 3.55 3.12
C ILE A 159 -16.52 4.43 2.99
N ASP A 160 -16.73 5.74 2.91
CA ASP A 160 -15.65 6.72 2.78
C ASP A 160 -16.03 8.02 3.50
N HIS A 161 -15.12 8.99 3.61
CA HIS A 161 -15.40 10.29 4.21
C HIS A 161 -16.40 11.13 3.41
N ALA A 162 -16.57 10.82 2.12
CA ALA A 162 -17.40 11.56 1.17
C ALA A 162 -18.07 10.60 0.17
N LEU A 163 -19.12 11.06 -0.53
CA LEU A 163 -19.76 10.25 -1.59
C LEU A 163 -18.94 10.27 -2.88
N THR A 164 -19.25 9.33 -3.77
CA THR A 164 -18.52 9.08 -5.04
C THR A 164 -18.27 10.36 -5.85
N GLU A 165 -19.28 11.21 -6.00
CA GLU A 165 -19.21 12.46 -6.78
C GLU A 165 -18.27 13.48 -6.12
N GLU A 166 -18.31 13.58 -4.80
CA GLU A 166 -17.44 14.47 -4.02
C GLU A 166 -15.98 13.98 -4.07
N LEU A 167 -15.76 12.67 -4.02
CA LEU A 167 -14.43 12.06 -4.20
C LEU A 167 -13.89 12.34 -5.61
N ARG A 168 -14.70 12.14 -6.65
CA ARG A 168 -14.31 12.47 -8.04
C ARG A 168 -13.95 13.95 -8.18
N ALA A 169 -14.73 14.84 -7.57
CA ALA A 169 -14.42 16.27 -7.55
C ALA A 169 -13.11 16.58 -6.81
N LYS A 170 -12.90 15.98 -5.63
CA LYS A 170 -11.68 16.14 -4.81
C LYS A 170 -10.41 15.76 -5.58
N TYR A 171 -10.45 14.66 -6.32
CA TYR A 171 -9.29 14.16 -7.06
C TYR A 171 -9.21 14.66 -8.50
N THR A 172 -10.12 15.54 -8.94
CA THR A 172 -10.07 16.12 -10.29
C THR A 172 -8.74 16.83 -10.54
N GLY A 173 -8.04 16.46 -11.62
CA GLY A 173 -6.72 17.00 -11.96
C GLY A 173 -5.54 16.24 -11.32
N SER A 174 -5.79 15.25 -10.46
CA SER A 174 -4.74 14.34 -9.99
C SER A 174 -4.23 13.49 -11.15
N PRO A 175 -2.93 13.17 -11.22
CA PRO A 175 -2.41 12.20 -12.17
C PRO A 175 -3.10 10.84 -11.99
N ALA A 176 -3.47 10.17 -13.10
CA ALA A 176 -4.10 8.84 -13.05
C ALA A 176 -3.23 7.78 -12.34
N ALA A 177 -1.90 7.97 -12.33
CA ALA A 177 -0.99 7.13 -11.56
C ALA A 177 -1.23 7.21 -10.05
N MET A 178 -1.72 8.35 -9.56
CA MET A 178 -2.09 8.57 -8.15
C MET A 178 -3.52 8.07 -7.91
N VAL A 179 -4.50 8.63 -8.62
CA VAL A 179 -5.91 8.24 -8.52
C VAL A 179 -6.53 8.18 -9.91
N ASP A 180 -7.02 7.01 -10.29
CA ASP A 180 -7.80 6.79 -11.50
C ASP A 180 -9.27 7.12 -11.23
N LEU A 181 -9.72 8.29 -11.70
CA LEU A 181 -11.07 8.79 -11.48
C LEU A 181 -12.15 7.85 -12.02
N ASP A 182 -11.88 7.14 -13.12
CA ASP A 182 -12.88 6.23 -13.72
C ASP A 182 -13.10 4.98 -12.88
N ARG A 183 -12.10 4.64 -12.05
CA ARG A 183 -12.11 3.49 -11.16
C ARG A 183 -12.56 3.79 -9.74
N ILE A 184 -12.82 5.06 -9.40
CA ILE A 184 -13.37 5.41 -8.08
C ILE A 184 -14.67 4.63 -7.87
N GLN A 185 -14.68 3.84 -6.80
CA GLN A 185 -15.77 2.95 -6.44
C GLN A 185 -17.03 3.70 -6.03
N THR A 186 -18.20 3.12 -6.31
CA THR A 186 -19.47 3.65 -5.79
C THR A 186 -19.56 3.40 -4.28
N VAL A 187 -19.52 4.49 -3.52
CA VAL A 187 -19.63 4.51 -2.06
C VAL A 187 -21.09 4.35 -1.63
N ASP A 188 -21.37 3.44 -0.70
CA ASP A 188 -22.75 3.23 -0.18
C ASP A 188 -23.07 4.17 0.99
N TYR A 189 -22.05 4.50 1.81
CA TYR A 189 -22.21 5.34 2.99
C TYR A 189 -21.11 6.41 3.05
N ALA A 190 -21.48 7.66 3.31
CA ALA A 190 -20.53 8.71 3.64
C ALA A 190 -20.42 8.90 5.15
N TRP A 191 -19.19 8.95 5.65
CA TRP A 191 -18.87 9.11 7.06
C TRP A 191 -17.74 10.14 7.27
N PRO A 192 -18.07 11.44 7.17
CA PRO A 192 -17.08 12.49 7.35
C PRO A 192 -16.66 12.68 8.81
N SER A 193 -17.60 12.48 9.77
CA SER A 193 -17.35 12.61 11.21
C SER A 193 -18.52 12.08 12.04
N GLY A 194 -18.27 11.96 13.35
CA GLY A 194 -19.26 11.60 14.38
C GLY A 194 -19.62 10.12 14.39
N SER A 195 -20.74 9.78 15.02
CA SER A 195 -21.21 8.39 15.13
C SER A 195 -21.45 7.77 13.75
N LEU A 196 -20.78 6.64 13.50
CA LEU A 196 -21.00 5.83 12.31
C LEU A 196 -22.40 5.20 12.32
N ARG A 197 -22.92 4.84 13.49
CA ARG A 197 -24.28 4.29 13.60
C ARG A 197 -25.34 5.19 12.97
N ALA A 198 -25.19 6.51 13.07
CA ALA A 198 -26.13 7.47 12.48
C ALA A 198 -26.07 7.53 10.94
N ARG A 199 -25.04 6.94 10.31
CA ARG A 199 -24.86 6.90 8.85
C ARG A 199 -25.34 5.59 8.23
N ILE A 200 -25.54 4.56 9.05
CA ILE A 200 -25.98 3.24 8.59
C ILE A 200 -27.49 3.10 8.82
N PRO A 201 -28.30 2.92 7.75
CA PRO A 201 -29.76 2.83 7.87
C PRO A 201 -30.19 1.55 8.60
N ASP A 202 -31.40 1.60 9.15
CA ASP A 202 -32.14 0.45 9.72
C ASP A 202 -31.42 -0.32 10.83
N GLY A 203 -30.43 0.30 11.48
CA GLY A 203 -29.66 -0.34 12.55
C GLY A 203 -28.83 -1.53 12.07
N LYS A 204 -28.57 -1.63 10.75
CA LYS A 204 -27.80 -2.72 10.15
C LYS A 204 -26.47 -2.91 10.89
N LEU A 205 -26.14 -4.17 11.14
CA LEU A 205 -24.88 -4.60 11.72
C LEU A 205 -24.13 -5.50 10.74
N PHE A 206 -22.82 -5.33 10.65
CA PHE A 206 -21.93 -6.07 9.77
C PHE A 206 -21.12 -7.11 10.55
N ASP A 207 -20.76 -8.19 9.89
CA ASP A 207 -19.94 -9.26 10.47
C ASP A 207 -18.45 -8.88 10.50
N TYR A 208 -18.01 -8.00 9.59
CA TYR A 208 -16.65 -7.48 9.59
C TYR A 208 -16.52 -6.05 9.03
N ALA A 209 -15.41 -5.40 9.36
CA ALA A 209 -14.88 -4.22 8.67
C ALA A 209 -13.41 -4.44 8.26
N VAL A 210 -13.04 -3.94 7.10
CA VAL A 210 -11.65 -3.88 6.60
C VAL A 210 -11.30 -2.43 6.33
N ALA A 211 -10.16 -1.98 6.85
CA ALA A 211 -9.60 -0.66 6.55
C ALA A 211 -8.11 -0.80 6.19
N VAL A 212 -7.76 -0.42 4.98
CA VAL A 212 -6.39 -0.50 4.46
C VAL A 212 -5.88 0.91 4.28
N HIS A 213 -4.83 1.29 5.00
CA HIS A 213 -4.25 2.63 4.92
C HIS A 213 -5.24 3.77 5.19
N VAL A 214 -6.08 3.60 6.22
CA VAL A 214 -7.08 4.61 6.64
C VAL A 214 -6.77 5.18 8.03
N MET A 215 -6.48 4.33 9.02
CA MET A 215 -6.40 4.75 10.43
C MET A 215 -5.22 5.69 10.69
N GLU A 216 -4.15 5.61 9.90
CA GLU A 216 -3.06 6.57 9.96
C GLU A 216 -3.53 8.00 9.68
N HIS A 217 -4.57 8.21 8.86
CA HIS A 217 -5.17 9.51 8.56
C HIS A 217 -6.20 9.96 9.62
N VAL A 218 -6.56 9.09 10.57
CA VAL A 218 -7.58 9.38 11.59
C VAL A 218 -6.94 10.09 12.79
N ALA A 219 -7.41 11.29 13.11
CA ALA A 219 -6.83 12.07 14.20
C ALA A 219 -7.08 11.49 15.60
N ASP A 220 -8.26 10.90 15.83
CA ASP A 220 -8.63 10.16 17.06
C ASP A 220 -8.94 8.69 16.73
N PRO A 221 -7.93 7.80 16.74
CA PRO A 221 -8.13 6.37 16.47
C PRO A 221 -9.05 5.68 17.49
N ILE A 222 -9.06 6.12 18.74
CA ILE A 222 -9.87 5.49 19.79
C ILE A 222 -11.35 5.77 19.52
N GLY A 223 -11.72 7.04 19.32
CA GLY A 223 -13.09 7.43 18.98
C GLY A 223 -13.57 6.77 17.68
N TRP A 224 -12.73 6.73 16.66
CA TRP A 224 -13.04 6.11 15.38
C TRP A 224 -13.28 4.59 15.47
N LEU A 225 -12.43 3.86 16.20
CA LEU A 225 -12.64 2.44 16.47
C LEU A 225 -13.90 2.20 17.32
N GLY A 226 -14.20 3.11 18.26
CA GLY A 226 -15.44 3.09 19.03
C GLY A 226 -16.67 3.18 18.12
N HIS A 227 -16.65 4.09 17.15
CA HIS A 227 -17.72 4.23 16.16
C HIS A 227 -17.85 3.01 15.24
N LEU A 228 -16.74 2.37 14.85
CA LEU A 228 -16.80 1.11 14.12
C LEU A 228 -17.45 0.00 14.96
N ALA A 229 -17.09 -0.10 16.24
CA ALA A 229 -17.70 -1.07 17.14
C ALA A 229 -19.22 -0.85 17.30
N GLU A 230 -19.75 0.35 17.03
CA GLU A 230 -21.20 0.57 17.04
C GLU A 230 -21.92 -0.24 15.95
N VAL A 231 -21.28 -0.50 14.79
CA VAL A 231 -21.91 -1.11 13.61
C VAL A 231 -21.41 -2.51 13.26
N ILE A 232 -20.36 -3.00 13.91
CA ILE A 232 -19.92 -4.40 13.82
C ILE A 232 -20.72 -5.25 14.82
N ARG A 233 -21.11 -6.49 14.51
CA ARG A 233 -21.81 -7.39 15.45
C ARG A 233 -20.89 -7.86 16.58
N PRO A 234 -21.40 -8.19 17.79
CA PRO A 234 -20.59 -8.89 18.77
C PRO A 234 -20.02 -10.18 18.18
N GLY A 235 -18.74 -10.45 18.39
CA GLY A 235 -17.98 -11.51 17.72
C GLY A 235 -17.44 -11.15 16.33
N GLY A 236 -17.88 -10.06 15.72
CA GLY A 236 -17.41 -9.59 14.41
C GLY A 236 -15.99 -9.03 14.45
N VAL A 237 -15.35 -8.95 13.27
CA VAL A 237 -13.91 -8.65 13.13
C VAL A 237 -13.69 -7.27 12.52
N ILE A 238 -12.80 -6.48 13.08
CA ILE A 238 -12.26 -5.26 12.44
C ILE A 238 -10.81 -5.57 12.06
N SER A 239 -10.51 -5.51 10.77
CA SER A 239 -9.19 -5.80 10.22
C SER A 239 -8.57 -4.54 9.65
N LEU A 240 -7.38 -4.20 10.12
CA LEU A 240 -6.68 -2.97 9.76
C LEU A 240 -5.34 -3.34 9.13
N ALA A 241 -5.00 -2.72 8.02
CA ALA A 241 -3.64 -2.71 7.49
C ALA A 241 -3.04 -1.32 7.72
N LEU A 242 -1.95 -1.26 8.49
CA LEU A 242 -1.33 -0.02 8.94
C LEU A 242 0.11 0.06 8.42
N PRO A 243 0.58 1.23 7.97
CA PRO A 243 1.98 1.41 7.58
C PRO A 243 2.92 1.00 8.73
N GLU A 244 3.90 0.16 8.41
CA GLU A 244 5.03 -0.10 9.29
C GLU A 244 6.05 1.00 9.05
N ARG A 245 6.20 1.90 10.03
CA ARG A 245 7.10 3.06 9.96
C ARG A 245 8.48 2.70 9.40
N SER A 246 9.05 1.57 9.84
CA SER A 246 10.41 1.17 9.43
C SER A 246 10.53 0.77 7.96
N LEU A 247 9.41 0.56 7.26
CA LEU A 247 9.34 0.08 5.88
C LEU A 247 8.63 1.04 4.92
N CYS A 248 8.07 2.15 5.41
CA CYS A 248 7.34 3.11 4.60
C CYS A 248 7.97 4.52 4.63
N PHE A 249 7.32 5.48 3.97
CA PHE A 249 7.79 6.86 3.89
C PHE A 249 7.76 7.62 5.23
N ASP A 250 7.15 7.05 6.27
CA ASP A 250 7.15 7.61 7.63
C ASP A 250 8.43 7.29 8.43
N HIS A 251 9.42 6.57 7.87
CA HIS A 251 10.60 6.08 8.59
C HIS A 251 11.44 7.12 9.35
N ARG A 252 11.28 8.41 9.05
CA ARG A 252 11.94 9.53 9.75
C ARG A 252 11.08 10.25 10.79
N ARG A 253 9.79 9.93 10.88
CA ARG A 253 8.82 10.55 11.79
C ARG A 253 8.91 9.97 13.18
N GLU A 254 8.40 10.66 14.19
CA GLU A 254 8.30 10.09 15.54
C GLU A 254 7.15 9.08 15.64
N LEU A 255 7.29 8.10 16.53
CA LEU A 255 6.22 7.13 16.78
C LEU A 255 5.08 7.77 17.57
N THR A 256 3.84 7.42 17.25
CA THR A 256 2.68 7.75 18.08
C THR A 256 2.82 7.08 19.44
N ARG A 257 2.73 7.87 20.51
CA ARG A 257 2.81 7.40 21.90
C ARG A 257 1.41 7.21 22.47
N PRO A 258 1.23 6.40 23.53
CA PRO A 258 -0.07 6.26 24.18
C PRO A 258 -0.68 7.59 24.63
N ALA A 259 0.13 8.52 25.14
CA ALA A 259 -0.34 9.84 25.55
C ALA A 259 -0.91 10.66 24.39
N ASP A 260 -0.38 10.50 23.18
CA ASP A 260 -0.88 11.21 21.99
C ASP A 260 -2.29 10.72 21.61
N LEU A 261 -2.53 9.39 21.72
CA LEU A 261 -3.85 8.80 21.47
C LEU A 261 -4.88 9.25 22.52
N ILE A 262 -4.49 9.26 23.79
CA ILE A 262 -5.38 9.69 24.89
C ILE A 262 -5.72 11.18 24.76
N ASP A 263 -4.75 12.03 24.43
CA ASP A 263 -4.98 13.46 24.19
C ASP A 263 -5.97 13.68 23.04
N ALA A 264 -5.74 13.04 21.90
CA ALA A 264 -6.62 13.14 20.73
C ALA A 264 -8.05 12.66 21.03
N TRP A 265 -8.19 11.58 21.81
CA TRP A 265 -9.47 11.02 22.21
C TRP A 265 -10.25 11.92 23.18
N ILE A 266 -9.58 12.45 24.20
CA ILE A 266 -10.20 13.40 25.15
C ILE A 266 -10.63 14.67 24.41
N ALA A 267 -9.78 15.16 23.50
CA ALA A 267 -10.07 16.33 22.66
C ALA A 267 -11.12 16.05 21.57
N LYS A 268 -11.45 14.77 21.30
CA LYS A 268 -12.37 14.32 20.25
C LYS A 268 -12.01 14.91 18.89
N LEU A 269 -10.74 14.78 18.51
CA LEU A 269 -10.26 15.35 17.25
C LEU A 269 -11.00 14.72 16.06
N ASP A 270 -11.70 15.55 15.29
CA ASP A 270 -12.45 15.15 14.10
C ASP A 270 -11.64 15.32 12.81
N ARG A 271 -10.44 15.91 12.90
CA ARG A 271 -9.54 16.23 11.78
C ARG A 271 -8.09 16.32 12.24
N PRO A 272 -7.11 16.25 11.30
CA PRO A 272 -5.70 16.43 11.64
C PRO A 272 -5.45 17.73 12.40
N SER A 273 -4.63 17.66 13.45
CA SER A 273 -4.22 18.83 14.23
C SER A 273 -3.01 19.51 13.56
N PRO A 274 -2.67 20.77 13.91
CA PRO A 274 -1.43 21.39 13.46
C PRO A 274 -0.18 20.56 13.78
N ARG A 275 -0.19 19.81 14.90
CA ARG A 275 0.88 18.87 15.27
C ARG A 275 1.02 17.75 14.25
N HIS A 276 -0.09 17.11 13.87
CA HIS A 276 -0.10 16.01 12.90
C HIS A 276 0.42 16.47 11.53
N VAL A 277 -0.08 17.62 11.06
CA VAL A 277 0.28 18.17 9.75
C VAL A 277 1.74 18.60 9.72
N PHE A 278 2.21 19.28 10.77
CA PHE A 278 3.62 19.68 10.84
C PHE A 278 4.56 18.47 10.78
N ASP A 279 4.32 17.47 11.65
CA ASP A 279 5.15 16.27 11.73
C ASP A 279 5.17 15.50 10.39
N HIS A 280 4.01 15.28 9.78
CA HIS A 280 3.91 14.59 8.51
C HIS A 280 4.68 15.30 7.39
N VAL A 281 4.41 16.59 7.17
CA VAL A 281 5.04 17.35 6.07
C VAL A 281 6.55 17.52 6.29
N ALA A 282 6.98 17.75 7.53
CA ALA A 282 8.39 17.95 7.84
C ALA A 282 9.24 16.70 7.63
N PHE A 283 8.69 15.52 7.98
CA PHE A 283 9.50 14.33 8.18
C PHE A 283 9.11 13.13 7.30
N VAL A 284 8.07 13.23 6.47
CA VAL A 284 7.84 12.24 5.40
C VAL A 284 9.00 12.25 4.40
N SER A 285 9.47 11.06 4.02
CA SER A 285 10.60 10.92 3.10
C SER A 285 10.44 9.69 2.22
N PRO A 286 10.78 9.75 0.92
CA PRO A 286 10.84 8.55 0.08
C PRO A 286 11.71 7.48 0.72
N LEU A 287 11.28 6.22 0.65
CA LEU A 287 12.08 5.08 1.09
C LEU A 287 13.26 4.93 0.11
N HIS A 288 14.48 5.25 0.54
CA HIS A 288 15.65 5.23 -0.34
C HIS A 288 16.55 4.03 -0.04
N LEU A 289 16.59 3.06 -0.96
CA LEU A 289 17.53 1.94 -0.93
C LEU A 289 18.86 2.36 -1.60
N GLY A 290 19.63 3.27 -0.98
CA GLY A 290 21.06 3.39 -1.27
C GLY A 290 21.66 4.73 -1.74
N ASN A 291 21.06 5.89 -1.45
CA ASN A 291 21.73 7.22 -1.61
C ASN A 291 21.46 8.12 -0.40
N ASP A 292 22.28 9.16 -0.24
CA ASP A 292 22.24 10.17 0.82
C ASP A 292 20.85 10.81 0.91
N LEU A 293 20.09 10.42 1.94
CA LEU A 293 18.88 11.13 2.28
C LEU A 293 19.26 12.58 2.69
N PRO A 294 18.41 13.59 2.38
CA PRO A 294 18.68 14.96 2.80
C PRO A 294 18.92 15.02 4.32
N ALA A 295 19.93 15.77 4.73
CA ALA A 295 20.24 15.99 6.13
C ALA A 295 19.06 16.68 6.83
N LEU A 296 18.79 16.29 8.07
CA LEU A 296 17.83 16.97 8.93
C LEU A 296 18.58 17.92 9.87
N PRO A 297 18.09 19.15 10.10
CA PRO A 297 16.84 19.70 9.57
C PRO A 297 16.96 20.18 8.11
N ASP A 298 15.90 19.92 7.32
CA ASP A 298 15.68 20.53 6.01
C ASP A 298 14.83 21.80 6.19
N ARG A 299 15.46 22.97 6.02
CA ARG A 299 14.81 24.25 6.28
C ARG A 299 13.60 24.50 5.37
N GLU A 300 13.68 24.17 4.09
CA GLU A 300 12.60 24.41 3.15
C GLU A 300 11.38 23.57 3.52
N ARG A 301 11.59 22.28 3.82
CA ARG A 301 10.52 21.40 4.32
C ARG A 301 9.91 21.89 5.63
N LEU A 302 10.72 22.39 6.57
CA LEU A 302 10.21 22.93 7.83
C LEU A 302 9.37 24.20 7.62
N GLU A 303 9.75 25.06 6.69
CA GLU A 303 8.97 26.26 6.32
C GLU A 303 7.62 25.86 5.69
N GLN A 304 7.60 24.85 4.82
CA GLN A 304 6.36 24.28 4.25
C GLN A 304 5.48 23.64 5.33
N ALA A 305 6.06 22.84 6.21
CA ALA A 305 5.36 22.20 7.31
C ALA A 305 4.71 23.22 8.26
N LEU A 306 5.43 24.31 8.60
CA LEU A 306 4.90 25.39 9.44
C LEU A 306 3.75 26.12 8.75
N ALA A 307 3.86 26.38 7.44
CA ALA A 307 2.79 27.01 6.68
C ALA A 307 1.52 26.13 6.67
N ALA A 308 1.66 24.84 6.39
CA ALA A 308 0.55 23.89 6.39
C ALA A 308 -0.11 23.78 7.78
N ALA A 309 0.69 23.68 8.84
CA ALA A 309 0.19 23.63 10.22
C ALA A 309 -0.58 24.90 10.61
N ARG A 310 -0.17 26.08 10.12
CA ARG A 310 -0.91 27.34 10.33
C ARG A 310 -2.25 27.37 9.60
N LEU A 311 -2.33 26.82 8.38
CA LEU A 311 -3.60 26.67 7.67
C LEU A 311 -4.57 25.79 8.48
N THR A 312 -4.07 24.67 9.00
CA THR A 312 -4.85 23.78 9.88
C THR A 312 -5.28 24.46 11.17
N ALA A 313 -4.42 25.26 11.80
CA ALA A 313 -4.78 26.06 12.96
C ALA A 313 -5.87 27.10 12.65
N GLY A 314 -5.92 27.59 11.40
CA GLY A 314 -6.97 28.46 10.88
C GLY A 314 -8.27 27.74 10.48
N GLY A 315 -8.36 26.42 10.67
CA GLY A 315 -9.54 25.60 10.40
C GLY A 315 -9.56 24.92 9.03
N GLN A 316 -8.54 25.11 8.19
CA GLN A 316 -8.44 24.44 6.90
C GLN A 316 -8.08 22.96 7.08
N TYR A 317 -8.79 22.09 6.37
CA TYR A 317 -8.43 20.67 6.34
C TYR A 317 -7.17 20.47 5.50
N VAL A 318 -6.19 19.77 6.09
CA VAL A 318 -4.98 19.32 5.41
C VAL A 318 -4.84 17.84 5.72
N ASP A 319 -4.83 17.01 4.69
CA ASP A 319 -4.66 15.57 4.85
C ASP A 319 -3.23 15.24 5.32
N ALA A 320 -3.12 14.32 6.26
CA ALA A 320 -1.85 13.90 6.83
C ALA A 320 -2.02 12.55 7.54
N HIS A 321 -0.97 11.73 7.52
CA HIS A 321 -0.87 10.64 8.49
C HIS A 321 -0.75 11.26 9.89
N CYS A 322 -1.82 11.20 10.67
CA CYS A 322 -1.90 11.58 12.07
C CYS A 322 -1.16 10.61 12.99
N ASN A 323 -1.09 9.33 12.62
CA ASN A 323 -0.49 8.29 13.45
C ASN A 323 0.62 7.54 12.73
N VAL A 324 1.66 7.18 13.48
CA VAL A 324 2.83 6.44 12.99
C VAL A 324 3.12 5.30 13.95
N PHE A 325 3.14 4.08 13.43
CA PHE A 325 3.32 2.89 14.24
C PHE A 325 4.44 2.01 13.71
N THR A 326 5.10 1.31 14.64
CA THR A 326 5.65 -0.01 14.37
C THR A 326 4.73 -1.05 15.00
N VAL A 327 4.89 -2.33 14.66
CA VAL A 327 4.19 -3.42 15.38
C VAL A 327 4.34 -3.28 16.91
N ALA A 328 5.56 -3.00 17.37
CA ALA A 328 5.85 -2.89 18.80
C ALA A 328 5.17 -1.67 19.44
N SER A 329 5.22 -0.50 18.79
CA SER A 329 4.59 0.70 19.36
C SER A 329 3.06 0.63 19.32
N PHE A 330 2.47 0.01 18.29
CA PHE A 330 1.03 -0.24 18.24
C PHE A 330 0.59 -1.11 19.43
N ARG A 331 1.31 -2.19 19.72
CA ARG A 331 1.01 -3.05 20.88
C ARG A 331 1.09 -2.29 22.21
N GLN A 332 2.06 -1.38 22.35
CA GLN A 332 2.17 -0.54 23.54
C GLN A 332 0.96 0.41 23.68
N CYS A 333 0.54 1.05 22.59
CA CYS A 333 -0.65 1.87 22.56
C CYS A 333 -1.91 1.08 22.88
N TRP A 334 -2.07 -0.09 22.27
CA TRP A 334 -3.21 -0.96 22.54
C TRP A 334 -3.28 -1.42 23.99
N ALA A 335 -2.15 -1.78 24.61
CA ALA A 335 -2.11 -2.19 26.01
C ALA A 335 -2.68 -1.12 26.95
N VAL A 336 -2.51 0.17 26.64
CA VAL A 336 -3.12 1.28 27.40
C VAL A 336 -4.63 1.35 27.16
N ILE A 337 -5.07 1.22 25.91
CA ILE A 337 -6.51 1.20 25.54
C ILE A 337 -7.23 0.05 26.28
N ASP A 338 -6.63 -1.13 26.30
CA ASP A 338 -7.15 -2.34 26.93
C ASP A 338 -7.16 -2.23 28.46
N ALA A 339 -6.04 -1.81 29.07
CA ALA A 339 -5.94 -1.65 30.53
C ALA A 339 -6.96 -0.64 31.09
N LEU A 340 -7.28 0.40 30.32
CA LEU A 340 -8.28 1.41 30.65
C LEU A 340 -9.70 1.03 30.20
N ARG A 341 -9.87 -0.08 29.47
CA ARG A 341 -11.15 -0.56 28.93
C ARG A 341 -11.88 0.52 28.12
N LEU A 342 -11.16 1.25 27.28
CA LEU A 342 -11.73 2.38 26.53
C LEU A 342 -12.64 1.93 25.39
N LEU A 343 -12.51 0.69 24.91
CA LEU A 343 -13.24 0.16 23.77
C LEU A 343 -13.85 -1.21 24.06
N PRO A 344 -15.02 -1.53 23.49
CA PRO A 344 -15.57 -2.88 23.47
C PRO A 344 -14.93 -3.71 22.35
N LEU A 345 -13.60 -3.72 22.30
CA LEU A 345 -12.80 -4.42 21.29
C LEU A 345 -11.68 -5.19 21.97
N GLU A 346 -11.44 -6.40 21.50
CA GLU A 346 -10.33 -7.27 21.87
C GLU A 346 -9.28 -7.26 20.75
N LEU A 347 -8.00 -7.14 21.08
CA LEU A 347 -6.91 -7.39 20.12
C LEU A 347 -6.68 -8.89 19.97
N VAL A 348 -7.17 -9.45 18.87
CA VAL A 348 -7.03 -10.89 18.58
C VAL A 348 -5.63 -11.19 18.09
N LYS A 349 -5.14 -10.39 17.13
CA LYS A 349 -3.86 -10.66 16.46
C LYS A 349 -3.24 -9.39 15.90
N VAL A 350 -1.90 -9.36 15.93
CA VAL A 350 -1.11 -8.44 15.11
C VAL A 350 -0.13 -9.31 14.33
N HIS A 351 -0.22 -9.25 13.01
CA HIS A 351 0.68 -9.90 12.09
C HIS A 351 1.79 -8.92 11.74
N ASP A 352 3.04 -9.36 11.85
CA ASP A 352 4.18 -8.61 11.33
C ASP A 352 4.04 -8.36 9.82
N PRO A 353 4.84 -7.45 9.25
CA PRO A 353 4.91 -7.29 7.79
C PRO A 353 5.18 -8.61 7.08
N TYR A 354 4.53 -8.82 5.94
CA TYR A 354 4.80 -9.96 5.06
C TYR A 354 6.02 -9.67 4.18
N PRO A 355 6.70 -10.69 3.62
CA PRO A 355 7.84 -10.46 2.74
C PRO A 355 7.50 -9.51 1.58
N GLY A 356 8.23 -8.39 1.49
CA GLY A 356 8.00 -7.34 0.48
C GLY A 356 6.84 -6.38 0.78
N GLY A 357 6.13 -6.55 1.90
CA GLY A 357 5.12 -5.61 2.38
C GLY A 357 5.73 -4.53 3.29
N ASP A 358 5.10 -3.36 3.31
CA ASP A 358 5.46 -2.18 4.11
C ASP A 358 4.41 -1.85 5.18
N GLU A 359 3.48 -2.77 5.42
CA GLU A 359 2.37 -2.64 6.36
C GLU A 359 2.35 -3.84 7.31
N PHE A 360 1.79 -3.66 8.51
CA PHE A 360 1.43 -4.73 9.42
C PHE A 360 -0.08 -4.81 9.57
N ILE A 361 -0.61 -5.98 9.94
CA ILE A 361 -2.05 -6.22 9.97
C ILE A 361 -2.53 -6.45 11.40
N VAL A 362 -3.60 -5.78 11.79
CA VAL A 362 -4.24 -5.87 13.10
C VAL A 362 -5.64 -6.42 12.95
N ASN A 363 -5.95 -7.49 13.65
CA ASN A 363 -7.31 -8.02 13.74
C ASN A 363 -7.84 -7.80 15.15
N LEU A 364 -8.94 -7.07 15.24
CA LEU A 364 -9.70 -6.81 16.46
C LEU A 364 -11.03 -7.57 16.40
N ARG A 365 -11.58 -7.92 17.56
CA ARG A 365 -12.90 -8.52 17.67
C ARG A 365 -13.79 -7.67 18.56
N ARG A 366 -15.04 -7.46 18.15
CA ARG A 366 -16.04 -6.83 19.01
C ARG A 366 -16.49 -7.80 20.11
N ILE A 367 -16.40 -7.37 21.37
CA ILE A 367 -16.86 -8.17 22.53
C ILE A 367 -18.33 -7.96 22.85
#